data_AF-A0A1R1AQC4-F1
#
_entry.id   AF-A0A1R1AQC4-F1
#
_cell.length_a   1.000
_cell.length_b   1.000
_cell.length_c   1.000
_cell.angle_alpha   90.00
_cell.angle_beta   90.00
_cell.angle_gamma   90.00
#
_symmetry.space_group_name_H-M   'P 1'
#
loop_
_entity.id
_entity.type
_entity.pdbx_description
1 polymer ?
#
loop_
_entity_poly.entity_id
_entity_poly.type
_entity_poly.pdbx_seq_one_letter_code
_entity_poly.pdbx_strand_id
1 'polypeptide(L)'
;MGVQLVKKNSKIMEKEQTASTYKNEIFIKEKDFLKLKADFELEKNKLNENLADLQLENTNLVSELKRVNSFMLEALLDGSGRTPIVDSSISPDILSTIFKLYDAMNRNDIKDFHKIDVKGVLTGLYENRDNIEKILWIRHDPDNRAKAIQNEFGVESKVELLVVIFLDKGGSIFDPNFAMVKEHDKWIILRED
;
A
#
# COMPACT_ATOMS: atom_id res chain seq x y z
N MET A 1 52.47 -73.12 -19.74
CA MET A 1 51.73 -72.38 -18.68
C MET A 1 52.06 -70.89 -18.60
N GLY A 2 53.31 -70.44 -18.84
CA GLY A 2 53.70 -69.02 -18.68
C GLY A 2 52.96 -67.97 -19.52
N VAL A 3 52.64 -68.25 -20.79
CA VAL A 3 51.97 -67.27 -21.69
C VAL A 3 50.51 -66.97 -21.28
N GLN A 4 49.81 -67.96 -20.71
CA GLN A 4 48.44 -67.76 -20.22
C GLN A 4 48.40 -66.90 -18.94
N LEU A 5 49.40 -67.04 -18.06
CA LEU A 5 49.52 -66.22 -16.85
C LEU A 5 49.77 -64.75 -17.17
N VAL A 6 50.65 -64.45 -18.14
CA VAL A 6 50.93 -63.07 -18.57
C VAL A 6 49.68 -62.41 -19.16
N LYS A 7 48.93 -63.10 -20.03
CA LYS A 7 47.66 -62.58 -20.57
C LYS A 7 46.60 -62.36 -19.47
N LYS A 8 46.56 -63.23 -18.46
CA LYS A 8 45.63 -63.10 -17.34
C LYS A 8 45.98 -61.90 -16.45
N ASN A 9 47.27 -61.67 -16.17
CA ASN A 9 47.74 -60.51 -15.41
C ASN A 9 47.50 -59.19 -16.13
N SER A 10 47.74 -59.13 -17.44
CA SER A 10 47.43 -57.94 -18.25
C SER A 10 45.93 -57.61 -18.21
N LYS A 11 45.05 -58.60 -18.36
CA LYS A 11 43.59 -58.41 -18.19
C LYS A 11 43.18 -57.98 -16.78
N ILE A 12 43.88 -58.42 -15.75
CA ILE A 12 43.61 -58.01 -14.36
C ILE A 12 44.00 -56.54 -14.18
N MET A 13 45.18 -56.11 -14.63
CA MET A 13 45.61 -54.71 -14.56
C MET A 13 44.65 -53.78 -15.32
N GLU A 14 44.21 -54.16 -16.52
CA GLU A 14 43.20 -53.39 -17.28
C GLU A 14 41.90 -53.25 -16.49
N LYS A 15 41.42 -54.34 -15.86
CA LYS A 15 40.22 -54.31 -15.03
C LYS A 15 40.38 -53.45 -13.77
N GLU A 16 41.53 -53.51 -13.11
CA GLU A 16 41.83 -52.69 -11.93
C GLU A 16 41.89 -51.20 -12.29
N GLN A 17 42.51 -50.86 -13.42
CA GLN A 17 42.59 -49.49 -13.90
C GLN A 17 41.20 -48.96 -14.26
N THR A 18 40.38 -49.78 -14.93
CA THR A 18 38.98 -49.43 -15.25
C THR A 18 38.14 -49.24 -13.99
N ALA A 19 38.29 -50.14 -13.00
CA ALA A 19 37.59 -50.04 -11.72
C ALA A 19 37.99 -48.79 -10.93
N SER A 20 39.27 -48.40 -10.98
CA SER A 20 39.76 -47.16 -10.38
C SER A 20 39.14 -45.93 -11.04
N THR A 21 39.03 -45.91 -12.38
CA THR A 21 38.40 -44.80 -13.12
C THR A 21 36.92 -44.66 -12.74
N TYR A 22 36.17 -45.77 -12.75
CA TYR A 22 34.76 -45.74 -12.35
C TYR A 22 34.56 -45.29 -10.91
N LYS A 23 35.45 -45.69 -9.99
CA LYS A 23 35.37 -45.27 -8.58
C LYS A 23 35.55 -43.76 -8.44
N ASN A 24 36.47 -43.16 -9.20
CA ASN A 24 36.64 -41.71 -9.22
C ASN A 24 35.44 -40.99 -9.84
N GLU A 25 34.89 -41.49 -10.94
CA GLU A 25 33.69 -40.91 -11.56
C GLU A 25 32.48 -40.95 -10.62
N ILE A 26 32.29 -42.07 -9.91
CA ILE A 26 31.23 -42.21 -8.90
C ILE A 26 31.44 -41.19 -7.79
N PHE A 27 32.67 -41.05 -7.26
CA PHE A 27 32.97 -40.10 -6.20
C PHE A 27 32.71 -38.64 -6.62
N ILE A 28 33.06 -38.27 -7.85
CA ILE A 28 32.78 -36.93 -8.39
C ILE A 28 31.26 -36.71 -8.49
N LYS A 29 30.53 -37.66 -9.07
CA LYS A 29 29.06 -37.57 -9.19
C LYS A 29 28.36 -37.50 -7.84
N GLU A 30 28.85 -38.24 -6.85
CA GLU A 30 28.29 -38.24 -5.50
C GLU A 30 28.53 -36.89 -4.80
N LYS A 31 29.71 -36.29 -4.99
CA LYS A 31 30.00 -34.93 -4.51
C LYS A 31 29.11 -33.89 -5.19
N ASP A 32 28.95 -33.97 -6.51
CA ASP A 32 28.11 -33.04 -7.26
C ASP A 32 26.64 -33.17 -6.86
N PHE A 33 26.16 -34.40 -6.62
CA PHE A 33 24.82 -34.66 -6.13
C PHE A 33 24.59 -34.07 -4.72
N LEU A 34 25.56 -34.22 -3.82
CA LEU A 34 25.50 -33.60 -2.48
C LEU A 34 25.43 -32.08 -2.56
N LYS A 35 26.17 -31.46 -3.49
CA LYS A 35 26.12 -30.02 -3.71
C LYS A 35 24.76 -29.59 -4.25
N LEU A 36 24.23 -30.28 -5.25
CA LEU A 36 22.89 -30.03 -5.81
C LEU A 36 21.80 -30.16 -4.74
N LYS A 37 21.91 -31.16 -3.85
CA LYS A 37 20.98 -31.33 -2.73
C LYS A 37 21.03 -30.17 -1.74
N ALA A 38 22.23 -29.69 -1.40
CA ALA A 38 22.39 -28.54 -0.52
C ALA A 38 21.81 -27.26 -1.13
N ASP A 39 22.07 -27.03 -2.43
CA ASP A 39 21.51 -25.88 -3.16
C ASP A 39 19.97 -25.94 -3.20
N PHE A 40 19.40 -27.12 -3.42
CA PHE A 40 17.95 -27.33 -3.40
C PHE A 40 17.32 -27.10 -2.02
N GLU A 41 17.97 -27.57 -0.95
CA GLU A 41 17.50 -27.31 0.42
C GLU A 41 17.55 -25.82 0.78
N LEU A 42 18.59 -25.11 0.33
CA LEU A 42 18.70 -23.65 0.50
C LEU A 42 17.57 -22.91 -0.22
N GLU A 43 17.29 -23.27 -1.48
CA GLU A 43 16.23 -22.66 -2.28
C GLU A 43 14.84 -22.95 -1.70
N LYS A 44 14.61 -24.18 -1.22
CA LYS A 44 13.39 -24.55 -0.51
C LYS A 44 13.18 -23.70 0.75
N ASN A 45 14.23 -23.44 1.53
CA ASN A 45 14.11 -22.61 2.72
C ASN A 45 13.78 -21.16 2.37
N LYS A 46 14.42 -20.57 1.35
CA LYS A 46 14.09 -19.22 0.87
C LYS A 46 12.65 -19.10 0.38
N LEU A 47 12.16 -20.11 -0.34
CA LEU A 47 10.76 -20.15 -0.80
C LEU A 47 9.78 -20.20 0.38
N ASN A 48 10.10 -20.97 1.43
CA ASN A 48 9.27 -21.03 2.62
C ASN A 48 9.24 -19.70 3.41
N GLU A 49 10.38 -19.01 3.51
CA GLU A 49 10.45 -17.67 4.12
C GLU A 49 9.59 -16.67 3.33
N ASN A 50 9.77 -16.61 2.01
CA ASN A 50 8.95 -15.74 1.15
C ASN A 50 7.45 -16.07 1.25
N LEU A 51 7.08 -17.34 1.36
CA LEU A 51 5.68 -17.75 1.52
C LEU A 51 5.11 -17.26 2.86
N ALA A 52 5.89 -17.34 3.94
CA ALA A 52 5.49 -16.86 5.25
C ALA A 52 5.29 -15.33 5.26
N ASP A 53 6.19 -14.58 4.63
CA ASP A 53 6.09 -13.13 4.51
C ASP A 53 4.84 -12.72 3.71
N LEU A 54 4.60 -13.37 2.56
CA LEU A 54 3.40 -13.13 1.76
C LEU A 54 2.11 -13.50 2.49
N GLN A 55 2.13 -14.56 3.30
CA GLN A 55 0.97 -14.94 4.13
C GLN A 55 0.71 -13.92 5.22
N LEU A 56 1.75 -13.38 5.86
CA LEU A 56 1.62 -12.32 6.86
C LEU A 56 1.06 -11.05 6.22
N GLU A 57 1.59 -10.64 5.07
CA GLU A 57 1.10 -9.48 4.32
C GLU A 57 -0.37 -9.65 3.91
N ASN A 58 -0.74 -10.82 3.38
CA ASN A 58 -2.12 -11.10 2.99
C ASN A 58 -3.07 -11.12 4.22
N THR A 59 -2.61 -11.63 5.36
CA THR A 59 -3.40 -11.59 6.61
C THR A 59 -3.63 -10.16 7.07
N ASN A 60 -2.60 -9.29 6.97
CA ASN A 60 -2.71 -7.88 7.29
C ASN A 60 -3.68 -7.18 6.33
N LEU A 61 -3.56 -7.39 5.02
CA LEU A 61 -4.45 -6.82 4.00
C LEU A 61 -5.90 -7.28 4.19
N VAL A 62 -6.13 -8.55 4.49
CA VAL A 62 -7.47 -9.08 4.78
C VAL A 62 -8.04 -8.45 6.06
N SER A 63 -7.21 -8.18 7.07
CA SER A 63 -7.66 -7.51 8.30
C SER A 63 -8.01 -6.04 8.07
N GLU A 64 -7.24 -5.33 7.24
CA GLU A 64 -7.51 -3.95 6.83
C GLU A 64 -8.77 -3.88 5.98
N LEU A 65 -8.91 -4.77 4.99
CA LEU A 65 -10.12 -4.91 4.18
C LEU A 65 -11.33 -5.17 5.06
N LYS A 66 -11.26 -6.04 6.06
CA LYS A 66 -12.36 -6.28 7.01
C LYS A 66 -12.69 -5.04 7.85
N ARG A 67 -11.68 -4.25 8.26
CA ARG A 67 -11.89 -3.00 9.00
C ARG A 67 -12.57 -1.95 8.12
N VAL A 68 -12.13 -1.81 6.88
CA VAL A 68 -12.74 -0.92 5.88
C VAL A 68 -14.15 -1.39 5.53
N ASN A 69 -14.36 -2.70 5.34
CA ASN A 69 -15.68 -3.25 5.06
C ASN A 69 -16.63 -3.13 6.25
N SER A 70 -16.16 -3.27 7.49
CA SER A 70 -16.97 -3.02 8.69
C SER A 70 -17.47 -1.58 8.72
N PHE A 71 -16.58 -0.63 8.44
CA PHE A 71 -16.92 0.80 8.40
C PHE A 71 -17.83 1.14 7.21
N MET A 72 -17.58 0.56 6.04
CA MET A 72 -18.44 0.71 4.85
C MET A 72 -19.80 0.03 5.00
N LEU A 73 -19.87 -1.12 5.68
CA LEU A 73 -21.10 -1.88 5.88
C LEU A 73 -21.97 -1.22 6.96
N GLU A 74 -21.40 -0.66 8.04
CA GLU A 74 -22.14 0.21 8.97
C GLU A 74 -22.66 1.46 8.26
N ALA A 75 -21.88 2.07 7.36
CA ALA A 75 -22.31 3.19 6.53
C ALA A 75 -23.39 2.83 5.48
N LEU A 76 -23.40 1.59 4.98
CA LEU A 76 -24.41 1.07 4.05
C LEU A 76 -25.71 0.67 4.77
N LEU A 77 -25.59 0.07 5.96
CA LEU A 77 -26.73 -0.49 6.73
C LEU A 77 -27.57 0.59 7.42
N ASP A 78 -27.03 1.79 7.62
CA ASP A 78 -27.79 2.94 8.15
C ASP A 78 -28.65 3.65 7.07
N GLY A 79 -28.76 3.04 5.87
CA GLY A 79 -29.79 3.33 4.88
C GLY A 79 -29.75 4.72 4.21
N SER A 80 -28.77 5.57 4.53
CA SER A 80 -28.77 6.97 4.10
C SER A 80 -27.89 7.28 2.88
N GLY A 81 -26.95 6.42 2.47
CA GLY A 81 -26.10 6.67 1.28
C GLY A 81 -25.31 7.98 1.33
N ARG A 82 -25.11 8.54 2.54
CA ARG A 82 -24.55 9.88 2.81
C ARG A 82 -23.09 9.86 3.27
N THR A 83 -22.53 8.70 3.57
CA THR A 83 -21.14 8.62 4.05
C THR A 83 -20.19 8.67 2.85
N PRO A 84 -19.29 9.67 2.77
CA PRO A 84 -18.34 9.78 1.67
C PRO A 84 -17.38 8.59 1.65
N ILE A 85 -16.93 8.22 0.46
CA ILE A 85 -15.83 7.27 0.30
C ILE A 85 -14.54 7.97 0.72
N VAL A 86 -13.71 7.31 1.52
CA VAL A 86 -12.51 7.91 2.10
C VAL A 86 -11.31 7.02 1.82
N ASP A 87 -10.22 7.62 1.36
CA ASP A 87 -8.94 6.92 1.23
C ASP A 87 -8.39 6.53 2.62
N SER A 88 -7.97 5.27 2.77
CA SER A 88 -7.42 4.72 4.02
C SER A 88 -6.18 5.45 4.56
N SER A 89 -5.48 6.20 3.70
CA SER A 89 -4.31 7.00 4.08
C SER A 89 -4.66 8.30 4.81
N ILE A 90 -5.93 8.74 4.77
CA ILE A 90 -6.35 9.98 5.42
C ILE A 90 -6.41 9.78 6.94
N SER A 91 -5.77 10.69 7.68
CA SER A 91 -5.83 10.65 9.14
C SER A 91 -7.24 10.95 9.69
N PRO A 92 -7.67 10.33 10.81
CA PRO A 92 -8.98 10.58 11.42
C PRO A 92 -9.24 12.05 11.77
N ASP A 93 -8.19 12.80 12.13
CA ASP A 93 -8.29 14.23 12.47
C ASP A 93 -8.68 15.08 11.26
N ILE A 94 -8.14 14.74 10.08
CA ILE A 94 -8.48 15.40 8.81
C ILE A 94 -9.93 15.11 8.45
N LEU A 95 -10.36 13.84 8.54
CA LEU A 95 -11.76 13.45 8.29
C LEU A 95 -12.72 14.18 9.21
N SER A 96 -12.41 14.23 10.51
CA SER A 96 -13.21 14.97 11.49
C SER A 96 -13.34 16.45 11.10
N THR A 97 -12.28 17.05 10.57
CA THR A 97 -12.28 18.45 10.13
C THR A 97 -13.18 18.67 8.91
N ILE A 98 -13.10 17.78 7.90
CA ILE A 98 -13.97 17.86 6.70
C ILE A 98 -15.44 17.63 7.06
N PHE A 99 -15.74 16.66 7.91
CA PHE A 99 -17.11 16.44 8.37
C PHE A 99 -17.67 17.63 9.15
N LYS A 100 -16.86 18.26 10.02
CA LYS A 100 -17.27 19.50 10.72
C LYS A 100 -17.56 20.65 9.75
N LEU A 101 -16.76 20.79 8.70
CA LEU A 101 -16.99 21.77 7.64
C LEU A 101 -18.35 21.52 6.96
N TYR A 102 -18.63 20.27 6.57
CA TYR A 102 -19.89 19.90 5.92
C TYR A 102 -21.10 20.05 6.85
N ASP A 103 -20.97 19.68 8.11
CA ASP A 103 -22.00 19.88 9.13
C ASP A 103 -22.32 21.36 9.32
N ALA A 104 -21.31 22.23 9.31
CA ALA A 104 -21.50 23.68 9.39
C ALA A 104 -22.27 24.20 8.16
N MET A 105 -21.99 23.68 6.95
CA MET A 105 -22.76 24.00 5.75
C MET A 105 -24.22 23.55 5.87
N ASN A 106 -24.47 22.30 6.28
CA ASN A 106 -25.82 21.75 6.43
C ASN A 106 -26.66 22.49 7.47
N ARG A 107 -26.02 23.01 8.53
CA ARG A 107 -26.68 23.81 9.56
C ARG A 107 -26.78 25.30 9.20
N ASN A 108 -26.24 25.73 8.05
CA ASN A 108 -26.11 27.14 7.69
C ASN A 108 -25.39 27.98 8.77
N ASP A 109 -24.34 27.42 9.37
CA ASP A 109 -23.51 28.09 10.37
C ASP A 109 -22.22 28.62 9.75
N ILE A 110 -22.29 29.83 9.20
CA ILE A 110 -21.16 30.50 8.55
C ILE A 110 -20.01 30.79 9.52
N LYS A 111 -20.30 30.95 10.82
CA LYS A 111 -19.27 31.22 11.83
C LYS A 111 -18.43 29.98 12.08
N ASP A 112 -19.06 28.82 12.24
CA ASP A 112 -18.36 27.56 12.38
C ASP A 112 -17.64 27.16 11.09
N PHE A 113 -18.22 27.47 9.93
CA PHE A 113 -17.59 27.25 8.64
C PHE A 113 -16.28 28.04 8.50
N HIS A 114 -16.29 29.36 8.78
CA HIS A 114 -15.11 30.21 8.69
C HIS A 114 -14.03 29.92 9.74
N LYS A 115 -14.34 29.17 10.81
CA LYS A 115 -13.29 28.68 11.73
C LYS A 115 -12.40 27.63 11.07
N ILE A 116 -12.91 26.93 10.06
CA ILE A 116 -12.21 25.86 9.34
C ILE A 116 -11.68 26.40 8.01
N ASP A 117 -12.53 27.10 7.25
CA ASP A 117 -12.14 27.84 6.04
C ASP A 117 -11.71 29.28 6.39
N VAL A 118 -10.53 29.38 7.01
CA VAL A 118 -10.01 30.67 7.53
C VAL A 118 -9.73 31.67 6.42
N LYS A 119 -9.46 31.21 5.20
CA LYS A 119 -9.12 32.04 4.04
C LYS A 119 -10.29 32.32 3.11
N GLY A 120 -11.47 31.74 3.39
CA GLY A 120 -12.66 31.93 2.56
C GLY A 120 -12.57 31.25 1.19
N VAL A 121 -11.72 30.23 1.04
CA VAL A 121 -11.53 29.48 -0.21
C VAL A 121 -12.83 28.81 -0.63
N LEU A 122 -13.56 28.31 0.35
CA LEU A 122 -14.80 27.58 0.16
C LEU A 122 -16.03 28.47 0.39
N THR A 123 -15.88 29.80 0.39
CA THR A 123 -17.01 30.73 0.50
C THR A 123 -18.02 30.50 -0.62
N GLY A 124 -17.55 30.32 -1.87
CA GLY A 124 -18.43 30.01 -3.00
C GLY A 124 -19.13 28.66 -2.88
N LEU A 125 -18.48 27.67 -2.26
CA LEU A 125 -19.09 26.38 -1.94
C LEU A 125 -20.17 26.54 -0.85
N TYR A 126 -19.89 27.36 0.18
CA TYR A 126 -20.85 27.69 1.25
C TYR A 126 -22.07 28.46 0.71
N GLU A 127 -21.86 29.42 -0.18
CA GLU A 127 -22.94 30.15 -0.84
C GLU A 127 -23.85 29.21 -1.64
N ASN A 128 -23.25 28.20 -2.29
CA ASN A 128 -23.96 27.16 -3.04
C ASN A 128 -24.37 25.94 -2.21
N ARG A 129 -24.28 25.98 -0.86
CA ARG A 129 -24.55 24.82 0.02
C ARG A 129 -25.92 24.17 -0.21
N ASP A 130 -26.93 24.96 -0.56
CA ASP A 130 -28.29 24.47 -0.80
C ASP A 130 -28.39 23.62 -2.08
N ASN A 131 -27.41 23.73 -2.99
CA ASN A 131 -27.29 22.91 -4.19
C ASN A 131 -26.43 21.67 -3.97
N ILE A 132 -25.68 21.58 -2.87
CA ILE A 132 -24.86 20.42 -2.56
C ILE A 132 -25.75 19.32 -1.98
N GLU A 133 -25.68 18.12 -2.56
CA GLU A 133 -26.40 16.94 -2.09
C GLU A 133 -25.57 16.14 -1.10
N LYS A 134 -24.30 15.86 -1.45
CA LYS A 134 -23.40 15.05 -0.61
C LYS A 134 -21.93 15.20 -0.98
N ILE A 135 -21.06 14.78 -0.05
CA ILE A 135 -19.64 14.50 -0.31
C ILE A 135 -19.53 13.08 -0.88
N LEU A 136 -18.79 12.92 -1.98
CA LEU A 136 -18.60 11.64 -2.66
C LEU A 136 -17.30 10.96 -2.28
N TRP A 137 -16.19 11.69 -2.30
CA TRP A 137 -14.86 11.12 -2.13
C TRP A 137 -13.88 12.11 -1.50
N ILE A 138 -13.08 11.65 -0.52
CA ILE A 138 -11.90 12.35 0.02
C ILE A 138 -10.66 11.50 -0.28
N ARG A 139 -9.72 12.03 -1.06
CA ARG A 139 -8.45 11.36 -1.42
C ARG A 139 -7.23 12.15 -0.95
N HIS A 140 -6.23 11.43 -0.47
CA HIS A 140 -4.95 12.00 -0.04
C HIS A 140 -4.04 12.20 -1.26
N ASP A 141 -3.48 13.41 -1.39
CA ASP A 141 -2.39 13.82 -2.29
C ASP A 141 -1.88 12.73 -3.25
N PRO A 142 -2.59 12.50 -4.38
CA PRO A 142 -2.31 11.45 -5.35
C PRO A 142 -0.84 11.36 -5.78
N ASP A 143 -0.18 12.51 -5.81
CA ASP A 143 1.07 12.75 -6.52
C ASP A 143 2.21 13.18 -5.58
N ASN A 144 2.03 13.10 -4.25
CA ASN A 144 2.97 13.57 -3.22
C ASN A 144 3.38 15.06 -3.37
N ARG A 145 2.53 15.90 -3.95
CA ARG A 145 2.79 17.32 -4.16
C ARG A 145 2.94 18.09 -2.84
N ALA A 146 2.23 17.69 -1.78
CA ALA A 146 2.29 18.32 -0.46
C ALA A 146 3.71 18.27 0.11
N LYS A 147 4.37 17.11 0.02
CA LYS A 147 5.76 16.93 0.45
C LYS A 147 6.74 17.74 -0.41
N ALA A 148 6.49 17.82 -1.72
CA ALA A 148 7.32 18.62 -2.61
C ALA A 148 7.27 20.11 -2.24
N ILE A 149 6.07 20.65 -2.01
CA ILE A 149 5.85 22.05 -1.60
C ILE A 149 6.45 22.33 -0.21
N GLN A 150 6.27 21.44 0.76
CA GLN A 150 6.89 21.61 2.08
C GLN A 150 8.41 21.75 2.00
N ASN A 151 9.04 20.91 1.19
CA ASN A 151 10.50 20.92 0.99
C ASN A 151 10.97 22.15 0.23
N GLU A 152 10.22 22.60 -0.78
CA GLU A 152 10.59 23.74 -1.63
C GLU A 152 10.47 25.08 -0.88
N PHE A 153 9.45 25.24 -0.05
CA PHE A 153 9.15 26.50 0.64
C PHE A 153 9.61 26.55 2.10
N GLY A 154 10.22 25.47 2.62
CA GLY A 154 10.73 25.41 3.99
C GLY A 154 9.64 25.58 5.05
N VAL A 155 8.43 25.08 4.77
CA VAL A 155 7.27 25.22 5.66
C VAL A 155 7.40 24.24 6.82
N GLU A 156 7.52 24.75 8.05
CA GLU A 156 7.61 23.91 9.26
C GLU A 156 6.27 23.24 9.63
N SER A 157 5.15 23.80 9.19
CA SER A 157 3.81 23.25 9.43
C SER A 157 3.52 21.99 8.60
N LYS A 158 2.75 21.06 9.17
CA LYS A 158 2.27 19.87 8.44
C LYS A 158 1.24 20.29 7.38
N VAL A 159 1.51 19.98 6.11
CA VAL A 159 0.68 20.30 4.96
C VAL A 159 0.17 18.98 4.35
N GLU A 160 -1.11 18.95 4.02
CA GLU A 160 -1.81 17.82 3.43
C GLU A 160 -2.63 18.34 2.24
N LEU A 161 -2.47 17.77 1.06
CA LEU A 161 -3.31 18.10 -0.10
C LEU A 161 -4.44 17.09 -0.20
N LEU A 162 -5.67 17.58 -0.39
CA LEU A 162 -6.85 16.74 -0.48
C LEU A 162 -7.64 17.05 -1.74
N VAL A 163 -8.08 15.98 -2.39
CA VAL A 163 -9.10 16.05 -3.44
C VAL A 163 -10.41 15.66 -2.79
N VAL A 164 -11.39 16.57 -2.81
CA VAL A 164 -12.71 16.31 -2.23
C VAL A 164 -13.79 16.55 -3.27
N ILE A 165 -14.54 15.51 -3.57
CA ILE A 165 -15.54 15.54 -4.62
C ILE A 165 -16.92 15.74 -4.01
N PHE A 166 -17.64 16.77 -4.45
CA PHE A 166 -19.01 17.06 -4.06
C PHE A 166 -19.97 16.72 -5.20
N LEU A 167 -21.14 16.17 -4.86
CA LEU A 167 -22.27 16.00 -5.78
C LEU A 167 -23.28 17.11 -5.53
N ASP A 168 -23.66 17.82 -6.59
CA ASP A 168 -24.81 18.72 -6.54
C ASP A 168 -26.13 17.96 -6.74
N LYS A 169 -27.25 18.58 -6.36
CA LYS A 169 -28.60 18.03 -6.54
C LYS A 169 -29.04 17.89 -8.00
N GLY A 170 -28.29 18.51 -8.93
CA GLY A 170 -28.49 18.41 -10.38
C GLY A 170 -27.72 17.25 -11.02
N GLY A 171 -26.89 16.53 -10.26
CA GLY A 171 -26.02 15.46 -10.73
C GLY A 171 -24.64 15.89 -11.23
N SER A 172 -24.29 17.17 -11.17
CA SER A 172 -22.94 17.66 -11.49
C SER A 172 -21.98 17.42 -10.33
N ILE A 173 -20.71 17.28 -10.70
CA ILE A 173 -19.62 17.04 -9.75
C ILE A 173 -18.79 18.32 -9.61
N PHE A 174 -18.50 18.69 -8.37
CA PHE A 174 -17.63 19.82 -8.02
C PHE A 174 -16.38 19.31 -7.29
N ASP A 175 -15.20 19.76 -7.72
CA ASP A 175 -13.90 19.35 -7.19
C ASP A 175 -13.02 20.58 -6.90
N PRO A 176 -13.11 21.15 -5.68
CA PRO A 176 -12.40 22.37 -5.28
C PRO A 176 -10.96 22.14 -4.83
N ASN A 177 -10.33 20.99 -5.12
CA ASN A 177 -8.91 20.68 -4.87
C ASN A 177 -8.22 21.58 -3.82
N PHE A 178 -8.31 21.24 -2.54
CA PHE A 178 -7.87 22.17 -1.49
C PHE A 178 -6.68 21.66 -0.68
N ALA A 179 -5.89 22.60 -0.17
CA ALA A 179 -4.79 22.34 0.75
C ALA A 179 -5.24 22.49 2.20
N MET A 180 -4.78 21.59 3.06
CA MET A 180 -4.96 21.67 4.50
C MET A 180 -3.62 21.83 5.20
N VAL A 181 -3.58 22.68 6.23
CA VAL A 181 -2.39 22.92 7.04
C VAL A 181 -2.73 22.77 8.51
N LYS A 182 -1.82 22.17 9.28
CA LYS A 182 -1.96 22.06 10.73
C LYS A 182 -1.35 23.29 11.40
N GLU A 183 -2.20 24.14 11.96
CA GLU A 183 -1.82 25.30 12.77
C GLU A 183 -2.37 25.16 14.19
N HIS A 184 -1.55 25.36 15.22
CA HIS A 184 -1.96 25.30 16.63
C HIS A 184 -2.76 24.02 16.97
N ASP A 185 -2.25 22.87 16.50
CA ASP A 185 -2.87 21.54 16.60
C ASP A 185 -4.22 21.35 15.89
N LYS A 186 -4.64 22.29 15.06
CA LYS A 186 -5.88 22.23 14.29
C LYS A 186 -5.60 22.24 12.80
N TRP A 187 -6.35 21.44 12.05
CA TRP A 187 -6.31 21.51 10.60
C TRP A 187 -7.20 22.64 10.11
N ILE A 188 -6.66 23.47 9.21
CA ILE A 188 -7.36 24.56 8.53
C ILE A 188 -7.17 24.42 7.01
N ILE A 189 -8.10 24.98 6.24
CA ILE A 189 -8.02 24.98 4.77
C ILE A 189 -7.32 26.26 4.29
N LEU A 190 -6.30 26.10 3.45
CA LEU A 190 -5.56 27.18 2.80
C LEU A 190 -5.68 27.03 1.28
N ARG A 191 -5.68 28.16 0.56
CA ARG A 191 -5.82 28.42 -0.90
C ARG A 191 -5.72 27.24 -1.89
N GLU A 192 -6.48 27.37 -2.99
CA GLU A 192 -6.45 26.54 -4.20
C GLU A 192 -5.37 26.99 -5.22
N ASP A 193 -4.73 28.16 -5.03
CA ASP A 193 -3.77 28.80 -5.96
C ASP A 193 -2.33 28.96 -5.45
#